data_AF-A0A821KWC6-F1
#
_entry.id   AF-A0A821KWC6-F1
#
_cell.length_a   1.000
_cell.length_b   1.000
_cell.length_c   1.000
_cell.angle_alpha   90.00
_cell.angle_beta   90.00
_cell.angle_gamma   90.00
#
_symmetry.space_group_name_H-M   'P 1'
#
loop_
_entity.id
_entity.type
_entity.pdbx_description
1 polymer ?
#
loop_
_entity_poly.entity_id
_entity_poly.type
_entity_poly.pdbx_seq_one_letter_code
_entity_poly.pdbx_strand_id
1 'polypeptide(L)'
;MLNTHILFLFHLLSICLYTNAFIPYPIIGDGAQTSDSITHTEITQAGFIRCLARFFYDTRIHPNNNNGHTVNEKEYFTNAHTIDDLYKLAYPAYSQAQVELYSLPLKLVLDFVMTSNALVDFDPKTKKLSAAHFDSEAFINGSRRILRLRKTVVNDARTTGKDLTDARQSLGRLLHTLQDFYSHSNWIEMGKTNINGLIGVRENVGSVAGRNQPTCTKNGCTRIERKCTLWERITYRKCPLVYYDCKNNIRPDINNRKLLTSGYLFNQFDENYNLLSKPTNVEKCSHGGVIDDSAHVPAIGGINKDSNTLILSPHSNLHFKAVSLAVLATEQFFNNLRKDIGDKNFNRLFMITPTQAQSQAASNAVKSGHRFRFFTSSLSVSTTQDNSLLTNLTNWIKKRINMIKAILSGWFSRHKNSDVPTYDIKDLGYDSKDMKYFR
;
A
#
# COMPACT_ATOMS: atom_id res chain seq x y z
N MET A 1 -25.24 -24.80 -26.52
CA MET A 1 -24.57 -23.50 -26.71
C MET A 1 -25.27 -22.44 -25.85
N LEU A 2 -24.86 -22.29 -24.58
CA LEU A 2 -25.07 -21.12 -23.71
C LEU A 2 -24.54 -21.50 -22.31
N ASN A 3 -23.22 -21.46 -22.08
CA ASN A 3 -22.70 -21.57 -20.69
C ASN A 3 -21.25 -21.11 -20.50
N THR A 4 -20.78 -20.17 -21.31
CA THR A 4 -19.41 -19.61 -21.22
C THR A 4 -19.38 -18.15 -20.76
N HIS A 5 -20.54 -17.49 -20.60
CA HIS A 5 -20.62 -16.09 -20.19
C HIS A 5 -20.83 -15.88 -18.68
N ILE A 6 -21.12 -16.93 -17.91
CA ILE A 6 -21.31 -16.85 -16.44
C ILE A 6 -19.99 -17.03 -15.69
N LEU A 7 -18.99 -17.67 -16.30
CA LEU A 7 -17.65 -17.86 -15.72
C LEU A 7 -16.77 -16.59 -15.77
N PHE A 8 -17.09 -15.63 -16.64
CA PHE A 8 -16.24 -14.43 -16.84
C PHE A 8 -16.53 -13.30 -15.84
N LEU A 9 -17.74 -13.27 -15.25
CA LEU A 9 -18.16 -12.26 -14.28
C LEU A 9 -17.60 -12.52 -12.87
N PHE A 10 -17.17 -13.74 -12.57
CA PHE A 10 -16.63 -14.12 -11.25
C PHE A 10 -15.13 -13.90 -11.08
N HIS A 11 -14.38 -13.72 -12.17
CA HIS A 11 -12.98 -13.26 -12.09
C HIS A 11 -12.86 -11.76 -11.78
N LEU A 12 -13.92 -10.97 -12.01
CA LEU A 12 -13.89 -9.50 -11.96
C LEU A 12 -14.19 -8.88 -10.59
N LEU A 13 -14.67 -9.64 -9.60
CA LEU A 13 -14.87 -9.13 -8.23
C LEU A 13 -13.79 -9.58 -7.24
N SER A 14 -12.99 -10.59 -7.60
CA SER A 14 -12.02 -11.16 -6.67
C SER A 14 -10.71 -10.36 -6.63
N ILE A 15 -10.33 -9.68 -7.72
CA ILE A 15 -8.98 -9.06 -7.80
C ILE A 15 -8.85 -7.77 -6.98
N CYS A 16 -9.95 -7.01 -6.86
CA CYS A 16 -10.02 -5.81 -6.02
C CYS A 16 -9.98 -6.09 -4.51
N LEU A 17 -10.09 -7.35 -4.11
CA LEU A 17 -10.17 -7.76 -2.72
C LEU A 17 -8.83 -8.24 -2.20
N TYR A 18 -7.77 -8.42 -3.01
CA TYR A 18 -6.61 -9.25 -2.64
C TYR A 18 -5.59 -8.69 -1.62
N THR A 19 -5.77 -7.48 -1.11
CA THR A 19 -5.02 -6.92 0.02
C THR A 19 -6.04 -6.24 0.93
N ASN A 20 -6.19 -6.67 2.18
CA ASN A 20 -6.78 -5.79 3.18
C ASN A 20 -5.64 -5.09 3.85
N ALA A 21 -5.57 -3.78 3.66
CA ALA A 21 -4.65 -2.96 4.40
C ALA A 21 -3.18 -3.36 4.16
N PHE A 22 -2.34 -3.44 5.20
CA PHE A 22 -0.98 -3.96 5.08
C PHE A 22 -0.89 -5.51 5.01
N ILE A 23 -1.98 -6.22 4.65
CA ILE A 23 -2.06 -7.70 4.67
C ILE A 23 -2.67 -8.25 3.35
N PRO A 24 -2.20 -9.41 2.86
CA PRO A 24 -2.81 -10.13 1.74
C PRO A 24 -4.15 -10.84 2.07
N TYR A 25 -5.12 -10.80 1.14
CA TYR A 25 -6.51 -11.32 1.27
C TYR A 25 -6.77 -12.83 1.23
N PRO A 26 -5.86 -13.78 0.99
CA PRO A 26 -6.23 -15.20 1.16
C PRO A 26 -6.77 -15.52 2.58
N ILE A 27 -6.70 -14.55 3.50
CA ILE A 27 -7.13 -14.57 4.89
C ILE A 27 -8.52 -13.94 5.11
N ILE A 28 -9.04 -13.16 4.15
CA ILE A 28 -10.30 -12.43 4.27
C ILE A 28 -11.19 -12.78 3.09
N GLY A 29 -12.47 -12.71 3.31
CA GLY A 29 -13.49 -13.12 2.38
C GLY A 29 -14.79 -13.07 3.13
N ASP A 30 -15.82 -13.56 2.47
CA ASP A 30 -17.04 -12.81 2.18
C ASP A 30 -18.00 -12.59 3.38
N GLY A 31 -17.45 -12.21 4.54
CA GLY A 31 -18.16 -12.07 5.81
C GLY A 31 -17.30 -11.66 7.00
N ALA A 32 -15.96 -11.65 6.91
CA ALA A 32 -15.16 -10.86 7.85
C ALA A 32 -15.38 -9.40 7.48
N GLN A 33 -15.95 -8.61 8.39
CA GLN A 33 -16.23 -7.17 8.24
C GLN A 33 -15.30 -6.54 7.20
N THR A 34 -15.86 -6.02 6.10
CA THR A 34 -15.14 -5.19 5.14
C THR A 34 -14.44 -4.11 5.95
N SER A 35 -13.20 -4.34 6.32
CA SER A 35 -12.50 -3.45 7.22
C SER A 35 -12.33 -2.18 6.41
N ASP A 36 -12.76 -1.01 6.92
CA ASP A 36 -12.51 0.29 6.28
C ASP A 36 -10.98 0.62 6.26
N SER A 37 -10.13 -0.40 6.28
CA SER A 37 -8.68 -0.30 6.31
C SER A 37 -8.15 0.07 4.94
N ILE A 38 -7.04 0.81 4.94
CA ILE A 38 -6.44 1.36 3.73
C ILE A 38 -5.22 0.53 3.36
N THR A 39 -5.14 0.09 2.11
CA THR A 39 -4.08 -0.79 1.59
C THR A 39 -2.79 -0.03 1.24
N HIS A 40 -1.66 -0.76 1.11
CA HIS A 40 -0.44 -0.21 0.50
C HIS A 40 -0.68 0.38 -0.90
N THR A 41 -1.56 -0.25 -1.68
CA THR A 41 -1.86 0.18 -3.04
C THR A 41 -2.63 1.50 -3.02
N GLU A 42 -3.60 1.67 -2.12
CA GLU A 42 -4.32 2.92 -1.90
C GLU A 42 -3.40 4.02 -1.34
N ILE A 43 -2.49 3.69 -0.42
CA ILE A 43 -1.45 4.62 0.07
C ILE A 43 -0.55 5.08 -1.08
N THR A 44 -0.13 4.14 -1.93
CA THR A 44 0.71 4.41 -3.10
C THR A 44 0.02 5.35 -4.08
N GLN A 45 -1.23 5.06 -4.41
CA GLN A 45 -2.00 5.89 -5.33
C GLN A 45 -2.27 7.28 -4.74
N ALA A 46 -2.64 7.38 -3.46
CA ALA A 46 -2.88 8.65 -2.79
C ALA A 46 -1.61 9.53 -2.75
N GLY A 47 -0.47 8.96 -2.38
CA GLY A 47 0.82 9.66 -2.39
C GLY A 47 1.23 10.10 -3.79
N PHE A 48 0.95 9.28 -4.81
CA PHE A 48 1.23 9.62 -6.21
C PHE A 48 0.33 10.75 -6.73
N ILE A 49 -0.98 10.73 -6.47
CA ILE A 49 -1.92 11.79 -6.87
C ILE A 49 -1.47 13.14 -6.33
N ARG A 50 -1.06 13.20 -5.06
CA ARG A 50 -0.56 14.43 -4.42
C ARG A 50 0.73 14.94 -5.09
N CYS A 51 1.64 14.04 -5.48
CA CYS A 51 2.82 14.41 -6.25
C CYS A 51 2.46 14.86 -7.68
N LEU A 52 1.50 14.21 -8.34
CA LEU A 52 1.05 14.53 -9.68
C LEU A 52 0.40 15.92 -9.74
N ALA A 53 -0.37 16.29 -8.71
CA ALA A 53 -0.94 17.63 -8.59
C ALA A 53 0.16 18.70 -8.59
N ARG A 54 1.23 18.51 -7.79
CA ARG A 54 2.40 19.41 -7.81
C ARG A 54 3.09 19.40 -9.17
N PHE A 55 3.25 18.23 -9.80
CA PHE A 55 3.85 18.12 -11.13
C PHE A 55 3.09 18.95 -12.18
N PHE A 56 1.77 18.80 -12.27
CA PHE A 56 0.98 19.59 -13.22
C PHE A 56 0.91 21.06 -12.85
N TYR A 57 0.88 21.38 -11.57
CA TYR A 57 0.92 22.77 -11.12
C TYR A 57 2.19 23.46 -11.64
N ASP A 58 3.37 22.90 -11.33
CA ASP A 58 4.66 23.49 -11.69
C ASP A 58 4.90 23.54 -13.20
N THR A 59 4.52 22.47 -13.92
CA THR A 59 4.91 22.30 -15.34
C THR A 59 3.89 22.83 -16.34
N ARG A 60 2.64 23.06 -15.91
CA ARG A 60 1.53 23.43 -16.81
C ARG A 60 0.70 24.57 -16.27
N ILE A 61 0.13 24.43 -15.08
CA ILE A 61 -0.90 25.35 -14.58
C ILE A 61 -0.29 26.70 -14.22
N HIS A 62 0.74 26.75 -13.38
CA HIS A 62 1.37 28.00 -12.97
C HIS A 62 1.92 28.80 -14.18
N PRO A 63 2.64 28.18 -15.14
CA PRO A 63 3.03 28.88 -16.37
C PRO A 63 1.85 29.41 -17.20
N ASN A 64 0.77 28.64 -17.34
CA ASN A 64 -0.41 29.06 -18.10
C ASN A 64 -1.25 30.10 -17.38
N ASN A 65 -1.22 30.12 -16.04
CA ASN A 65 -1.92 31.13 -15.26
C ASN A 65 -1.38 32.53 -15.55
N ASN A 66 -0.07 32.63 -15.77
CA ASN A 66 0.58 33.87 -16.20
C ASN A 66 0.19 34.29 -17.63
N ASN A 67 -0.52 33.44 -18.37
CA ASN A 67 -0.96 33.66 -19.76
C ASN A 67 -2.50 33.77 -19.90
N GLY A 68 -3.23 34.05 -18.81
CA GLY A 68 -4.68 34.35 -18.85
C GLY A 68 -5.63 33.18 -18.56
N HIS A 69 -5.13 32.00 -18.22
CA HIS A 69 -5.91 31.00 -17.50
C HIS A 69 -5.92 31.33 -16.00
N THR A 70 -6.97 31.02 -15.24
CA THR A 70 -6.98 31.30 -13.79
C THR A 70 -7.47 30.10 -13.01
N VAL A 71 -6.59 29.14 -12.76
CA VAL A 71 -6.80 28.14 -11.70
C VAL A 71 -6.41 28.78 -10.37
N ASN A 72 -7.35 28.85 -9.43
CA ASN A 72 -7.07 29.34 -8.08
C ASN A 72 -6.15 28.35 -7.35
N GLU A 73 -4.95 28.80 -6.98
CA GLU A 73 -3.94 27.94 -6.35
C GLU A 73 -4.42 27.35 -5.01
N LYS A 74 -5.06 28.16 -4.17
CA LYS A 74 -5.56 27.72 -2.87
C LYS A 74 -6.61 26.63 -3.03
N GLU A 75 -7.57 26.82 -3.93
CA GLU A 75 -8.61 25.82 -4.21
C GLU A 75 -8.00 24.56 -4.85
N TYR A 76 -7.06 24.73 -5.77
CA TYR A 76 -6.37 23.61 -6.42
C TYR A 76 -5.74 22.65 -5.41
N PHE A 77 -5.04 23.19 -4.40
CA PHE A 77 -4.37 22.38 -3.40
C PHE A 77 -5.29 21.92 -2.25
N THR A 78 -6.41 22.62 -2.01
CA THR A 78 -7.39 22.26 -0.98
C THR A 78 -8.38 21.20 -1.46
N ASN A 79 -8.81 21.27 -2.72
CA ASN A 79 -9.79 20.34 -3.27
C ASN A 79 -9.19 18.95 -3.49
N ALA A 80 -10.02 17.92 -3.35
CA ALA A 80 -9.64 16.55 -3.67
C ALA A 80 -9.80 16.31 -5.18
N HIS A 81 -8.76 15.74 -5.81
CA HIS A 81 -8.75 15.47 -7.25
C HIS A 81 -8.47 14.00 -7.51
N THR A 82 -9.15 13.42 -8.50
CA THR A 82 -8.73 12.20 -9.17
C THR A 82 -7.61 12.50 -10.16
N ILE A 83 -7.00 11.46 -10.74
CA ILE A 83 -6.02 11.65 -11.83
C ILE A 83 -6.68 12.37 -13.01
N ASP A 84 -7.91 12.03 -13.37
CA ASP A 84 -8.59 12.62 -14.53
C ASP A 84 -8.94 14.09 -14.30
N ASP A 85 -9.33 14.46 -13.07
CA ASP A 85 -9.53 15.86 -12.68
C ASP A 85 -8.23 16.66 -12.88
N LEU A 86 -7.10 16.10 -12.46
CA LEU A 86 -5.79 16.74 -12.63
C LEU A 86 -5.40 16.91 -14.11
N TYR A 87 -5.66 15.92 -14.97
CA TYR A 87 -5.46 16.06 -16.42
C TYR A 87 -6.40 17.12 -17.01
N LYS A 88 -7.67 17.16 -16.59
CA LYS A 88 -8.64 18.15 -17.08
C LYS A 88 -8.24 19.57 -16.72
N LEU A 89 -7.71 19.78 -15.50
CA LEU A 89 -7.18 21.07 -15.05
C LEU A 89 -5.89 21.46 -15.77
N ALA A 90 -4.99 20.51 -16.03
CA ALA A 90 -3.74 20.75 -16.74
C ALA A 90 -3.92 20.97 -18.25
N TYR A 91 -4.97 20.38 -18.85
CA TYR A 91 -5.28 20.42 -20.27
C TYR A 91 -6.76 20.80 -20.50
N PRO A 92 -7.15 22.06 -20.27
CA PRO A 92 -8.55 22.48 -20.32
C PRO A 92 -9.22 22.23 -21.68
N ALA A 93 -8.43 22.26 -22.78
CA ALA A 93 -8.87 22.01 -24.14
C ALA A 93 -9.22 20.53 -24.43
N TYR A 94 -8.81 19.58 -23.57
CA TYR A 94 -9.15 18.18 -23.78
C TYR A 94 -10.63 17.92 -23.52
N SER A 95 -11.28 17.19 -24.43
CA SER A 95 -12.57 16.56 -24.16
C SER A 95 -12.43 15.47 -23.10
N GLN A 96 -13.56 15.02 -22.54
CA GLN A 96 -13.56 13.92 -21.57
C GLN A 96 -12.89 12.65 -22.13
N ALA A 97 -13.20 12.29 -23.39
CA ALA A 97 -12.59 11.14 -24.06
C ALA A 97 -11.07 11.30 -24.24
N GLN A 98 -10.59 12.54 -24.45
CA GLN A 98 -9.15 12.80 -24.53
C GLN A 98 -8.48 12.67 -23.16
N VAL A 99 -9.10 13.16 -22.08
CA VAL A 99 -8.60 12.97 -20.71
C VAL A 99 -8.47 11.47 -20.39
N GLU A 100 -9.50 10.69 -20.70
CA GLU A 100 -9.48 9.23 -20.47
C GLU A 100 -8.39 8.54 -21.29
N LEU A 101 -8.21 8.92 -22.56
CA LEU A 101 -7.20 8.33 -23.44
C LEU A 101 -5.77 8.69 -23.00
N TYR A 102 -5.49 9.96 -22.72
CA TYR A 102 -4.13 10.45 -22.42
C TYR A 102 -3.68 10.17 -20.99
N SER A 103 -4.60 9.95 -20.04
CA SER A 103 -4.27 9.50 -18.69
C SER A 103 -4.03 7.99 -18.60
N LEU A 104 -4.50 7.21 -19.57
CA LEU A 104 -4.50 5.75 -19.50
C LEU A 104 -3.09 5.13 -19.36
N PRO A 105 -2.05 5.55 -20.11
CA PRO A 105 -0.71 5.01 -19.92
C PRO A 105 -0.18 5.19 -18.50
N LEU A 106 -0.40 6.36 -17.90
CA LEU A 106 -0.02 6.63 -16.52
C LEU A 106 -0.73 5.69 -15.55
N LYS A 107 -2.04 5.52 -15.71
CA LYS A 107 -2.84 4.63 -14.85
C LYS A 107 -2.31 3.19 -14.89
N LEU A 108 -1.95 2.69 -16.08
CA LEU A 108 -1.38 1.34 -16.25
C LEU A 108 0.00 1.21 -15.60
N VAL A 109 0.86 2.22 -15.75
CA VAL A 109 2.15 2.25 -15.07
C VAL A 109 2.00 2.29 -13.55
N LEU A 110 1.04 3.07 -13.04
CA LEU A 110 0.80 3.17 -11.61
C LEU A 110 0.23 1.86 -11.05
N ASP A 111 -0.68 1.20 -11.76
CA ASP A 111 -1.19 -0.14 -11.41
C ASP A 111 -0.06 -1.17 -11.33
N PHE A 112 0.91 -1.08 -12.24
CA PHE A 112 2.09 -1.94 -12.24
C PHE A 112 3.00 -1.69 -11.02
N VAL A 113 3.22 -0.43 -10.64
CA VAL A 113 3.95 -0.07 -9.42
C VAL A 113 3.20 -0.56 -8.17
N MET A 114 1.88 -0.38 -8.13
CA MET A 114 1.02 -0.86 -7.04
C MET A 114 1.04 -2.40 -6.94
N THR A 115 1.05 -3.10 -8.06
CA THR A 115 1.19 -4.55 -8.11
C THR A 115 2.54 -4.99 -7.53
N SER A 116 3.63 -4.32 -7.93
CA SER A 116 4.97 -4.62 -7.40
C SER A 116 5.12 -4.29 -5.92
N ASN A 117 4.35 -3.32 -5.41
CA ASN A 117 4.22 -3.05 -3.98
C ASN A 117 3.52 -4.23 -3.28
N ALA A 118 2.29 -4.56 -3.70
CA ALA A 118 1.51 -5.65 -3.09
C ALA A 118 2.24 -7.00 -3.10
N LEU A 119 2.99 -7.31 -4.18
CA LEU A 119 3.71 -8.57 -4.31
C LEU A 119 4.79 -8.81 -3.23
N VAL A 120 5.22 -7.78 -2.49
CA VAL A 120 6.22 -7.98 -1.42
C VAL A 120 5.69 -8.92 -0.32
N ASP A 121 4.39 -8.90 -0.05
CA ASP A 121 3.73 -9.79 0.92
C ASP A 121 3.54 -11.24 0.42
N PHE A 122 3.68 -11.46 -0.88
CA PHE A 122 3.39 -12.77 -1.50
C PHE A 122 4.65 -13.46 -2.02
N ASP A 123 5.64 -12.70 -2.49
CA ASP A 123 6.88 -13.23 -3.04
C ASP A 123 7.62 -14.03 -1.95
N PRO A 124 7.90 -15.32 -2.17
CA PRO A 124 8.60 -16.17 -1.19
C PRO A 124 9.92 -15.58 -0.69
N LYS A 125 10.58 -14.73 -1.49
CA LYS A 125 11.85 -14.09 -1.12
C LYS A 125 11.68 -12.89 -0.20
N THR A 126 10.49 -12.27 -0.16
CA THR A 126 10.28 -11.03 0.59
C THR A 126 9.22 -11.13 1.68
N LYS A 127 8.18 -11.97 1.53
CA LYS A 127 7.05 -12.08 2.47
C LYS A 127 7.39 -12.40 3.93
N LYS A 128 8.61 -12.86 4.17
CA LYS A 128 9.18 -13.23 5.46
C LYS A 128 10.56 -12.61 5.68
N LEU A 129 10.99 -11.71 4.80
CA LEU A 129 12.25 -11.01 4.93
C LEU A 129 12.07 -9.83 5.87
N SER A 130 12.69 -9.85 7.05
CA SER A 130 12.50 -8.80 8.06
C SER A 130 12.88 -7.41 7.53
N ALA A 131 13.89 -7.31 6.66
CA ALA A 131 14.27 -6.04 6.02
C ALA A 131 13.22 -5.52 5.02
N ALA A 132 12.34 -6.37 4.47
CA ALA A 132 11.28 -5.92 3.57
C ALA A 132 10.12 -5.25 4.32
N HIS A 133 9.93 -5.62 5.60
CA HIS A 133 8.77 -5.24 6.42
C HIS A 133 9.14 -4.43 7.67
N PHE A 134 10.41 -4.09 7.87
CA PHE A 134 10.92 -3.49 9.11
C PHE A 134 10.68 -4.32 10.38
N ASP A 135 10.41 -5.62 10.25
CA ASP A 135 10.21 -6.54 11.38
C ASP A 135 11.53 -6.83 12.12
N SER A 136 11.44 -7.43 13.31
CA SER A 136 12.61 -7.86 14.12
C SER A 136 13.66 -6.78 14.37
N GLU A 137 13.22 -5.53 14.47
CA GLU A 137 14.07 -4.37 14.69
C GLU A 137 15.10 -4.17 13.55
N ALA A 138 14.83 -4.71 12.36
CA ALA A 138 15.70 -4.66 11.18
C ALA A 138 15.71 -3.28 10.49
N PHE A 139 15.73 -2.19 11.26
CA PHE A 139 15.60 -0.81 10.74
C PHE A 139 16.76 -0.38 9.83
N ILE A 140 17.99 -0.73 10.19
CA ILE A 140 19.16 -0.43 9.37
C ILE A 140 19.07 -1.20 8.04
N ASN A 141 18.75 -2.48 8.11
CA ASN A 141 18.62 -3.37 6.95
C ASN A 141 17.47 -2.95 6.02
N GLY A 142 16.31 -2.61 6.57
CA GLY A 142 15.17 -2.10 5.81
C GLY A 142 15.46 -0.75 5.15
N SER A 143 16.10 0.18 5.85
CA SER A 143 16.50 1.45 5.23
C SER A 143 17.58 1.24 4.14
N ARG A 144 18.56 0.36 4.36
CA ARG A 144 19.54 -0.03 3.34
C ARG A 144 18.86 -0.62 2.11
N ARG A 145 17.84 -1.46 2.31
CA ARG A 145 17.03 -2.02 1.22
C ARG A 145 16.36 -0.91 0.40
N ILE A 146 15.73 0.06 1.06
CA ILE A 146 15.13 1.24 0.40
C ILE A 146 16.18 2.00 -0.41
N LEU A 147 17.35 2.28 0.17
CA LEU A 147 18.43 3.00 -0.51
C LEU A 147 18.94 2.26 -1.75
N ARG A 148 19.10 0.93 -1.67
CA ARG A 148 19.50 0.09 -2.81
C ARG A 148 18.48 0.12 -3.93
N LEU A 149 17.19 -0.06 -3.61
CA LEU A 149 16.12 0.01 -4.60
C LEU A 149 16.02 1.41 -5.22
N ARG A 150 16.13 2.48 -4.42
CA ARG A 150 16.13 3.87 -4.91
C ARG A 150 17.25 4.09 -5.92
N LYS A 151 18.44 3.56 -5.65
CA LYS A 151 19.59 3.65 -6.58
C LYS A 151 19.25 3.02 -7.94
N THR A 152 18.61 1.85 -7.95
CA THR A 152 18.13 1.23 -9.20
C THR A 152 17.14 2.14 -9.93
N VAL A 153 16.11 2.65 -9.24
CA VAL A 153 15.10 3.54 -9.84
C VAL A 153 15.75 4.77 -10.46
N VAL A 154 16.65 5.45 -9.73
CA VAL A 154 17.31 6.68 -10.18
C VAL A 154 18.22 6.42 -11.37
N ASN A 155 19.05 5.37 -11.31
CA ASN A 155 19.97 5.03 -12.39
C ASN A 155 19.22 4.69 -13.68
N ASP A 156 18.18 3.88 -13.58
CA ASP A 156 17.40 3.44 -14.74
C ASP A 156 16.62 4.60 -15.35
N ALA A 157 15.98 5.43 -14.52
CA ALA A 157 15.24 6.60 -14.98
C ALA A 157 16.15 7.63 -15.68
N ARG A 158 17.41 7.80 -15.24
CA ARG A 158 18.38 8.70 -15.88
C ARG A 158 19.01 8.13 -17.14
N THR A 159 19.01 6.81 -17.32
CA THR A 159 19.59 6.16 -18.50
C THR A 159 18.68 6.36 -19.72
N THR A 160 19.16 7.08 -20.73
CA THR A 160 18.35 7.41 -21.92
C THR A 160 17.99 6.14 -22.71
N GLY A 161 16.73 6.02 -23.10
CA GLY A 161 16.24 4.88 -23.90
C GLY A 161 16.13 3.55 -23.15
N LYS A 162 16.42 3.52 -21.84
CA LYS A 162 16.30 2.31 -21.03
C LYS A 162 14.82 1.95 -20.77
N ASP A 163 14.49 0.67 -20.92
CA ASP A 163 13.26 0.06 -20.43
C ASP A 163 13.13 0.28 -18.92
N LEU A 164 12.02 0.87 -18.49
CA LEU A 164 11.78 1.28 -17.10
C LEU A 164 11.02 0.25 -16.26
N THR A 165 10.86 -0.97 -16.78
CA THR A 165 10.29 -2.12 -16.06
C THR A 165 10.93 -2.32 -14.69
N ASP A 166 12.25 -2.50 -14.66
CA ASP A 166 13.00 -2.77 -13.42
C ASP A 166 12.92 -1.60 -12.44
N ALA A 167 12.92 -0.37 -12.97
CA ALA A 167 12.72 0.84 -12.18
C ALA A 167 11.35 0.86 -11.52
N ARG A 168 10.27 0.58 -12.26
CA ARG A 168 8.90 0.56 -11.75
C ARG A 168 8.68 -0.58 -10.75
N GLN A 169 9.27 -1.75 -10.97
CA GLN A 169 9.22 -2.86 -10.03
C GLN A 169 9.98 -2.55 -8.73
N SER A 170 11.19 -2.00 -8.86
CA SER A 170 12.01 -1.57 -7.72
C SER A 170 11.33 -0.47 -6.91
N LEU A 171 10.63 0.45 -7.60
CA LEU A 171 9.84 1.49 -6.98
C LEU A 171 8.69 0.92 -6.15
N GLY A 172 7.88 0.00 -6.69
CA GLY A 172 6.79 -0.62 -5.91
C GLY A 172 7.31 -1.34 -4.67
N ARG A 173 8.37 -2.14 -4.83
CA ARG A 173 9.04 -2.85 -3.73
C ARG A 173 9.61 -1.92 -2.66
N LEU A 174 10.07 -0.74 -3.05
CA LEU A 174 10.59 0.28 -2.14
C LEU A 174 9.45 0.90 -1.33
N LEU A 175 8.37 1.27 -2.01
CA LEU A 175 7.22 1.90 -1.39
C LEU A 175 6.58 1.00 -0.34
N HIS A 176 6.49 -0.30 -0.61
CA HIS A 176 6.03 -1.27 0.37
C HIS A 176 6.83 -1.19 1.68
N THR A 177 8.15 -1.37 1.60
CA THR A 177 9.04 -1.31 2.77
C THR A 177 8.94 0.06 3.48
N LEU A 178 8.89 1.17 2.74
CA LEU A 178 8.70 2.51 3.31
C LEU A 178 7.39 2.63 4.11
N GLN A 179 6.31 2.04 3.62
CA GLN A 179 4.98 2.11 4.22
C GLN A 179 4.94 1.26 5.51
N ASP A 180 5.50 0.05 5.50
CA ASP A 180 5.53 -0.87 6.65
C ASP A 180 6.21 -0.30 7.88
N PHE A 181 7.16 0.62 7.70
CA PHE A 181 7.77 1.32 8.83
C PHE A 181 6.71 1.92 9.77
N TYR A 182 5.62 2.49 9.23
CA TYR A 182 4.62 3.18 10.04
C TYR A 182 3.61 2.23 10.70
N SER A 183 3.37 1.05 10.11
CA SER A 183 2.47 0.04 10.67
C SER A 183 3.20 -0.93 11.63
N HIS A 184 4.47 -1.26 11.37
CA HIS A 184 5.19 -2.31 12.11
C HIS A 184 6.16 -1.78 13.18
N SER A 185 6.42 -0.47 13.25
CA SER A 185 7.27 0.14 14.29
C SER A 185 6.48 0.83 15.39
N ASN A 186 7.14 1.22 16.48
CA ASN A 186 6.54 2.07 17.53
C ASN A 186 6.53 3.58 17.22
N TRP A 187 6.69 4.00 15.95
CA TRP A 187 6.85 5.42 15.58
C TRP A 187 5.74 6.32 16.14
N ILE A 188 4.49 5.87 16.04
CA ILE A 188 3.30 6.63 16.47
C ILE A 188 3.18 6.62 18.00
N GLU A 189 3.51 5.50 18.63
CA GLU A 189 3.47 5.28 20.08
C GLU A 189 4.54 6.13 20.79
N MET A 190 5.64 6.47 20.10
CA MET A 190 6.59 7.49 20.56
C MET A 190 6.04 8.92 20.51
N GLY A 191 4.79 9.12 20.08
CA GLY A 191 4.15 10.43 19.94
C GLY A 191 4.58 11.18 18.68
N LYS A 192 5.13 10.50 17.66
CA LYS A 192 5.53 11.15 16.41
C LYS A 192 4.30 11.42 15.55
N THR A 193 4.13 12.68 15.15
CA THR A 193 3.05 13.16 14.30
C THR A 193 3.49 13.51 12.88
N ASN A 194 4.80 13.42 12.61
CA ASN A 194 5.41 13.66 11.31
C ASN A 194 6.17 12.41 10.82
N ILE A 195 6.46 12.39 9.52
CA ILE A 195 7.23 11.32 8.87
C ILE A 195 8.67 11.27 9.37
N ASN A 196 9.28 10.09 9.32
CA ASN A 196 10.70 9.93 9.57
C ASN A 196 11.49 10.36 8.33
N GLY A 197 11.99 11.59 8.32
CA GLY A 197 12.75 12.15 7.20
C GLY A 197 14.11 11.49 6.91
N LEU A 198 14.55 10.53 7.74
CA LEU A 198 15.79 9.78 7.50
C LEU A 198 15.58 8.56 6.60
N ILE A 199 14.35 8.03 6.51
CA ILE A 199 14.06 6.84 5.70
C ILE A 199 14.26 7.17 4.23
N GLY A 200 15.01 6.33 3.53
CA GLY A 200 15.38 6.55 2.13
C GLY A 200 16.44 7.64 1.92
N VAL A 201 17.05 8.14 3.01
CA VAL A 201 18.17 9.10 2.97
C VAL A 201 19.40 8.52 3.67
N ARG A 202 19.23 7.84 4.82
CA ARG A 202 20.32 7.23 5.61
C ARG A 202 19.98 5.81 6.03
N GLU A 203 20.97 4.95 6.18
CA GLU A 203 20.75 3.59 6.72
C GLU A 203 20.27 3.64 8.19
N ASN A 204 20.90 4.47 9.01
CA ASN A 204 20.44 4.70 10.37
C ASN A 204 19.27 5.70 10.38
N VAL A 205 18.08 5.21 10.74
CA VAL A 205 16.82 5.97 10.76
C VAL A 205 16.36 6.30 12.18
N GLY A 206 17.18 6.03 13.19
CA GLY A 206 16.90 6.27 14.60
C GLY A 206 17.60 5.25 15.50
N SER A 207 17.69 5.58 16.79
CA SER A 207 18.23 4.66 17.79
C SER A 207 17.30 3.46 17.95
N VAL A 208 17.83 2.25 17.81
CA VAL A 208 17.04 1.01 17.86
C VAL A 208 17.22 0.34 19.23
N ALA A 209 16.16 -0.25 19.77
CA ALA A 209 16.24 -1.04 20.99
C ALA A 209 17.17 -2.26 20.78
N GLY A 210 18.01 -2.56 21.76
CA GLY A 210 18.94 -3.70 21.65
C GLY A 210 18.21 -5.04 21.64
N ARG A 211 18.79 -6.09 21.05
CA ARG A 211 18.18 -7.43 20.97
C ARG A 211 17.73 -8.01 22.32
N ASN A 212 18.48 -7.72 23.40
CA ASN A 212 18.18 -8.17 24.77
C ASN A 212 17.47 -7.12 25.62
N GLN A 213 17.02 -6.01 25.01
CA GLN A 213 16.28 -4.96 25.70
C GLN A 213 14.78 -5.26 25.61
N PRO A 214 14.05 -5.34 26.73
CA PRO A 214 12.60 -5.52 26.71
C PRO A 214 11.93 -4.35 26.01
N THR A 215 10.95 -4.61 25.15
CA THR A 215 10.24 -3.55 24.41
C THR A 215 8.73 -3.57 24.57
N CYS A 216 8.15 -4.73 24.86
CA CYS A 216 6.76 -4.90 25.24
C CYS A 216 6.64 -5.35 26.69
N THR A 217 5.46 -5.19 27.27
CA THR A 217 5.14 -5.63 28.64
C THR A 217 4.34 -6.92 28.60
N LYS A 218 4.61 -7.83 29.55
CA LYS A 218 3.87 -9.11 29.65
C LYS A 218 2.36 -8.94 29.83
N ASN A 219 1.94 -7.89 30.54
CA ASN A 219 0.53 -7.61 30.87
C ASN A 219 -0.08 -6.46 30.05
N GLY A 220 0.58 -6.06 28.96
CA GLY A 220 0.18 -4.91 28.15
C GLY A 220 -0.96 -5.17 27.17
N CYS A 221 -1.39 -6.42 27.06
CA CYS A 221 -2.38 -6.85 26.08
C CYS A 221 -3.51 -7.65 26.75
N THR A 222 -4.73 -7.39 26.31
CA THR A 222 -5.92 -8.15 26.68
C THR A 222 -6.14 -9.25 25.64
N ARG A 223 -6.13 -10.52 26.08
CA ARG A 223 -6.49 -11.66 25.22
C ARG A 223 -7.99 -11.70 25.01
N ILE A 224 -8.42 -11.81 23.76
CA ILE A 224 -9.81 -11.92 23.36
C ILE A 224 -9.98 -13.26 22.62
N GLU A 225 -11.00 -14.01 23.01
CA GLU A 225 -11.36 -15.27 22.36
C GLU A 225 -12.78 -15.18 21.80
N ARG A 226 -12.93 -15.53 20.52
CA ARG A 226 -14.22 -15.48 19.84
C ARG A 226 -14.45 -16.76 19.05
N LYS A 227 -15.65 -17.32 19.14
CA LYS A 227 -16.08 -18.41 18.24
C LYS A 227 -16.03 -17.92 16.79
N CYS A 228 -15.41 -18.73 15.94
CA CYS A 228 -15.39 -18.48 14.50
C CYS A 228 -16.80 -18.59 13.91
N THR A 229 -17.09 -17.74 12.93
CA THR A 229 -18.20 -17.96 11.99
C THR A 229 -17.90 -19.19 11.12
N LEU A 230 -18.91 -19.68 10.39
CA LEU A 230 -18.72 -20.80 9.46
C LEU A 230 -17.64 -20.49 8.43
N TRP A 231 -17.64 -19.26 7.92
CA TRP A 231 -16.69 -18.80 6.92
C TRP A 231 -15.26 -18.68 7.48
N GLU A 232 -15.11 -18.17 8.70
CA GLU A 232 -13.79 -18.06 9.36
C GLU A 232 -13.14 -19.41 9.66
N ARG A 233 -13.95 -20.47 9.87
CA ARG A 233 -13.43 -21.84 10.01
C ARG A 233 -12.75 -22.34 8.72
N ILE A 234 -13.25 -21.89 7.58
CA ILE A 234 -12.71 -22.27 6.26
C ILE A 234 -11.38 -21.54 6.02
N THR A 235 -11.29 -20.27 6.41
CA THR A 235 -10.15 -19.41 6.07
C THR A 235 -9.00 -19.42 7.06
N TYR A 236 -9.28 -19.31 8.35
CA TYR A 236 -8.21 -19.24 9.37
C TYR A 236 -7.77 -20.62 9.85
N ARG A 237 -8.63 -21.64 9.74
CA ARG A 237 -8.44 -23.02 10.21
C ARG A 237 -8.07 -23.19 11.71
N LYS A 238 -7.72 -22.11 12.42
CA LYS A 238 -7.48 -22.04 13.87
C LYS A 238 -8.70 -21.42 14.54
N CYS A 239 -9.49 -22.25 15.22
CA CYS A 239 -10.70 -21.85 15.93
C CYS A 239 -10.71 -22.45 17.35
N PRO A 240 -11.17 -21.72 18.38
CA PRO A 240 -11.69 -20.34 18.34
C PRO A 240 -10.62 -19.32 17.93
N LEU A 241 -11.04 -18.16 17.41
CA LEU A 241 -10.11 -17.08 17.10
C LEU A 241 -9.57 -16.50 18.40
N VAL A 242 -8.26 -16.36 18.46
CA VAL A 242 -7.54 -15.74 19.58
C VAL A 242 -6.78 -14.54 19.07
N TYR A 243 -7.14 -13.35 19.53
CA TYR A 243 -6.50 -12.09 19.16
C TYR A 243 -6.35 -11.18 20.38
N TYR A 244 -5.71 -10.03 20.21
CA TYR A 244 -5.23 -9.22 21.34
C TYR A 244 -5.53 -7.73 21.13
N ASP A 245 -6.00 -7.04 22.16
CA ASP A 245 -6.00 -5.57 22.22
C ASP A 245 -4.77 -5.12 23.01
N CYS A 246 -3.86 -4.40 22.35
CA CYS A 246 -2.52 -4.11 22.86
C CYS A 246 -2.20 -2.62 22.96
N LYS A 247 -3.21 -1.74 23.05
CA LYS A 247 -3.05 -0.26 23.02
C LYS A 247 -1.87 0.33 23.80
N ASN A 248 -1.48 -0.29 24.93
CA ASN A 248 -0.43 0.20 25.81
C ASN A 248 0.62 -0.88 26.14
N ASN A 249 0.91 -1.80 25.21
CA ASN A 249 1.86 -2.87 25.50
C ASN A 249 3.33 -2.45 25.40
N ILE A 250 3.65 -1.41 24.63
CA ILE A 250 5.02 -0.91 24.46
C ILE A 250 5.47 -0.22 25.73
N ARG A 251 6.67 -0.57 26.21
CA ARG A 251 7.18 -0.06 27.48
C ARG A 251 7.40 1.46 27.44
N PRO A 252 6.99 2.20 28.50
CA PRO A 252 7.17 3.64 28.54
C PRO A 252 8.62 4.10 28.38
N ASP A 253 9.59 3.35 28.91
CA ASP A 253 11.01 3.71 28.81
C ASP A 253 11.53 3.68 27.36
N ILE A 254 11.02 2.77 26.53
CA ILE A 254 11.32 2.71 25.09
C ILE A 254 10.79 3.95 24.38
N ASN A 255 9.53 4.31 24.64
CA ASN A 255 8.90 5.47 24.01
C ASN A 255 9.46 6.81 24.51
N ASN A 256 9.86 6.89 25.79
CA ASN A 256 10.45 8.09 26.39
C ASN A 256 11.88 8.31 25.88
N ARG A 257 12.68 7.24 25.75
CA ARG A 257 14.04 7.29 25.19
C ARG A 257 14.08 7.38 23.67
N LYS A 258 12.91 7.36 23.01
CA LYS A 258 12.76 7.39 21.55
C LYS A 258 13.55 6.27 20.85
N LEU A 259 13.51 5.07 21.44
CA LEU A 259 14.08 3.88 20.85
C LEU A 259 13.06 3.24 19.89
N LEU A 260 13.49 2.96 18.67
CA LEU A 260 12.73 2.20 17.69
C LEU A 260 12.67 0.72 18.10
N THR A 261 11.47 0.17 18.11
CA THR A 261 11.21 -1.28 18.17
C THR A 261 10.22 -1.63 17.07
N SER A 262 10.29 -2.87 16.57
CA SER A 262 9.27 -3.45 15.70
C SER A 262 8.87 -4.86 16.16
N GLY A 263 7.87 -5.45 15.50
CA GLY A 263 7.37 -6.77 15.84
C GLY A 263 8.23 -7.89 15.26
N TYR A 264 8.36 -8.99 16.00
CA TYR A 264 8.91 -10.23 15.47
C TYR A 264 7.77 -11.06 14.87
N LEU A 265 7.90 -11.50 13.62
CA LEU A 265 6.92 -12.33 12.92
C LEU A 265 7.36 -13.80 12.90
N PHE A 266 6.41 -14.74 13.04
CA PHE A 266 6.72 -16.17 12.93
C PHE A 266 7.35 -16.54 11.56
N ASN A 267 8.41 -17.36 11.61
CA ASN A 267 9.17 -17.87 10.46
C ASN A 267 9.77 -16.80 9.52
N GLN A 268 10.11 -15.64 10.05
CA GLN A 268 10.84 -14.59 9.32
C GLN A 268 12.36 -14.85 9.28
N PHE A 269 13.06 -14.20 8.35
CA PHE A 269 14.51 -14.36 8.14
C PHE A 269 15.22 -13.05 7.78
N ASP A 270 16.54 -13.03 7.97
CA ASP A 270 17.43 -11.95 7.52
C ASP A 270 17.82 -12.08 6.03
N GLU A 271 18.58 -11.14 5.49
CA GLU A 271 19.00 -11.18 4.07
C GLU A 271 19.88 -12.39 3.69
N ASN A 272 20.42 -13.12 4.68
CA ASN A 272 21.21 -14.32 4.48
C ASN A 272 20.40 -15.60 4.73
N TYR A 273 19.07 -15.50 4.84
CA TYR A 273 18.16 -16.60 5.13
C TYR A 273 18.35 -17.24 6.52
N ASN A 274 18.99 -16.53 7.46
CA ASN A 274 19.01 -16.97 8.85
C ASN A 274 17.64 -16.73 9.49
N LEU A 275 17.10 -17.75 10.13
CA LEU A 275 15.83 -17.65 10.85
C LEU A 275 15.94 -16.67 12.02
N LEU A 276 15.01 -15.70 12.09
CA LEU A 276 14.93 -14.72 13.16
C LEU A 276 13.71 -15.02 14.04
N SER A 277 13.94 -15.61 15.20
CA SER A 277 12.89 -15.83 16.20
C SER A 277 12.82 -14.69 17.20
N LYS A 278 11.61 -14.47 17.72
CA LYS A 278 11.36 -13.61 18.88
C LYS A 278 12.21 -14.08 20.07
N PRO A 279 13.08 -13.23 20.65
CA PRO A 279 13.89 -13.59 21.80
C PRO A 279 13.05 -14.04 23.00
N THR A 280 13.33 -15.25 23.49
CA THR A 280 12.67 -15.84 24.66
C THR A 280 13.09 -15.11 25.93
N ASN A 281 12.15 -14.90 26.87
CA ASN A 281 12.39 -14.27 28.18
C ASN A 281 12.93 -12.81 28.14
N VAL A 282 12.86 -12.13 26.99
CA VAL A 282 13.27 -10.72 26.86
C VAL A 282 12.08 -9.75 26.88
N GLU A 283 10.85 -10.21 26.68
CA GLU A 283 9.68 -9.33 26.49
C GLU A 283 9.76 -8.45 25.23
N LYS A 284 10.18 -9.05 24.11
CA LYS A 284 10.05 -8.40 22.79
C LYS A 284 8.61 -8.39 22.30
N CYS A 285 8.30 -7.42 21.45
CA CYS A 285 7.02 -7.33 20.77
C CYS A 285 6.93 -8.36 19.63
N SER A 286 5.78 -9.01 19.49
CA SER A 286 5.44 -9.72 18.26
C SER A 286 4.93 -8.75 17.20
N HIS A 287 4.91 -9.20 15.95
CA HIS A 287 4.15 -8.50 14.91
C HIS A 287 2.66 -8.50 15.30
N GLY A 288 2.10 -9.69 15.57
CA GLY A 288 0.73 -9.87 16.04
C GLY A 288 -0.27 -10.23 14.95
N GLY A 289 -1.52 -10.44 15.36
CA GLY A 289 -2.63 -10.89 14.52
C GLY A 289 -2.83 -12.41 14.57
N VAL A 290 -4.03 -12.87 14.17
CA VAL A 290 -4.41 -14.30 14.22
C VAL A 290 -3.57 -15.23 13.32
N ILE A 291 -2.78 -14.67 12.40
CA ILE A 291 -1.89 -15.41 11.49
C ILE A 291 -0.42 -15.40 11.93
N ASP A 292 -0.09 -14.72 13.03
CA ASP A 292 1.26 -14.67 13.59
C ASP A 292 1.34 -15.52 14.86
N ASP A 293 1.89 -16.72 14.73
CA ASP A 293 2.04 -17.65 15.86
C ASP A 293 2.96 -17.10 16.96
N SER A 294 3.81 -16.11 16.65
CA SER A 294 4.63 -15.45 17.65
C SER A 294 3.79 -14.66 18.66
N ALA A 295 2.57 -14.24 18.29
CA ALA A 295 1.67 -13.44 19.12
C ALA A 295 1.26 -14.15 20.43
N HIS A 296 1.37 -15.48 20.47
CA HIS A 296 1.08 -16.29 21.64
C HIS A 296 2.30 -16.47 22.57
N VAL A 297 3.49 -16.06 22.13
CA VAL A 297 4.74 -16.13 22.91
C VAL A 297 4.85 -14.88 23.79
N PRO A 298 5.12 -14.98 25.11
CA PRO A 298 5.32 -13.81 25.96
C PRO A 298 6.47 -12.88 25.49
N ALA A 299 6.32 -11.55 25.49
CA ALA A 299 5.11 -10.78 25.79
C ALA A 299 4.04 -10.96 24.68
N ILE A 300 2.82 -11.36 25.08
CA ILE A 300 1.74 -11.74 24.14
C ILE A 300 1.23 -10.55 23.32
N GLY A 301 0.53 -10.85 22.23
CA GLY A 301 -0.10 -9.87 21.36
C GLY A 301 0.82 -9.41 20.24
N GLY A 302 1.04 -8.11 20.10
CA GLY A 302 1.90 -7.55 19.07
C GLY A 302 1.71 -6.06 18.93
N ILE A 303 2.33 -5.47 17.91
CA ILE A 303 2.35 -4.01 17.72
C ILE A 303 1.90 -3.53 16.35
N ASN A 304 1.59 -4.45 15.42
CA ASN A 304 1.23 -4.06 14.06
C ASN A 304 -0.09 -3.27 14.02
N LYS A 305 -0.18 -2.39 13.02
CA LYS A 305 -1.31 -1.50 12.74
C LYS A 305 -1.83 -1.72 11.33
N ASP A 306 -1.66 -2.94 10.85
CA ASP A 306 -1.84 -3.26 9.45
C ASP A 306 -3.27 -3.02 9.03
N SER A 307 -4.23 -3.29 9.89
CA SER A 307 -5.66 -3.11 9.65
C SER A 307 -6.31 -2.34 10.79
N ASN A 308 -7.52 -1.85 10.56
CA ASN A 308 -8.37 -1.26 11.58
C ASN A 308 -9.18 -2.30 12.40
N THR A 309 -8.85 -3.60 12.32
CA THR A 309 -9.49 -4.66 13.11
C THR A 309 -8.53 -5.32 14.10
N LEU A 310 -9.02 -5.55 15.33
CA LEU A 310 -8.27 -6.25 16.37
C LEU A 310 -7.93 -7.71 16.03
N ILE A 311 -8.65 -8.32 15.09
CA ILE A 311 -8.39 -9.69 14.64
C ILE A 311 -7.00 -9.79 13.98
N LEU A 312 -6.65 -8.80 13.17
CA LEU A 312 -5.40 -8.81 12.40
C LEU A 312 -4.33 -7.93 13.03
N SER A 313 -4.74 -6.87 13.74
CA SER A 313 -3.83 -5.84 14.24
C SER A 313 -4.08 -5.51 15.70
N PRO A 314 -3.16 -5.88 16.60
CA PRO A 314 -3.32 -5.58 18.02
C PRO A 314 -3.36 -4.08 18.34
N HIS A 315 -2.80 -3.24 17.46
CA HIS A 315 -2.83 -1.77 17.54
C HIS A 315 -3.77 -1.15 16.50
N SER A 316 -4.87 -1.83 16.16
CA SER A 316 -5.82 -1.38 15.12
C SER A 316 -6.34 0.05 15.29
N ASN A 317 -6.41 0.55 16.53
CA ASN A 317 -6.79 1.94 16.84
C ASN A 317 -5.81 3.01 16.29
N LEU A 318 -4.60 2.61 15.89
CA LEU A 318 -3.60 3.49 15.30
C LEU A 318 -3.47 3.34 13.77
N HIS A 319 -4.24 2.43 13.15
CA HIS A 319 -4.18 2.16 11.70
C HIS A 319 -4.25 3.44 10.86
N PHE A 320 -5.28 4.27 11.05
CA PHE A 320 -5.44 5.50 10.25
C PHE A 320 -4.32 6.52 10.50
N LYS A 321 -3.71 6.55 11.68
CA LYS A 321 -2.52 7.40 11.93
C LYS A 321 -1.31 6.87 11.16
N ALA A 322 -1.11 5.55 11.12
CA ALA A 322 -0.05 4.91 10.34
C ALA A 322 -0.23 5.18 8.84
N VAL A 323 -1.45 5.03 8.33
CA VAL A 323 -1.80 5.34 6.95
C VAL A 323 -1.49 6.79 6.60
N SER A 324 -1.89 7.76 7.44
CA SER A 324 -1.60 9.18 7.19
C SER A 324 -0.11 9.44 7.00
N LEU A 325 0.72 8.93 7.91
CA LEU A 325 2.16 9.08 7.82
C LEU A 325 2.76 8.32 6.62
N ALA A 326 2.23 7.14 6.29
CA ALA A 326 2.66 6.36 5.14
C ALA A 326 2.34 7.08 3.81
N VAL A 327 1.18 7.74 3.69
CA VAL A 327 0.82 8.57 2.53
C VAL A 327 1.76 9.76 2.42
N LEU A 328 2.01 10.48 3.52
CA LEU A 328 2.92 11.64 3.54
C LEU A 328 4.35 11.23 3.18
N ALA A 329 4.82 10.08 3.67
CA ALA A 329 6.15 9.57 3.35
C ALA A 329 6.25 9.14 1.88
N THR A 330 5.19 8.52 1.35
CA THR A 330 5.10 8.13 -0.06
C THR A 330 5.07 9.37 -0.98
N GLU A 331 4.28 10.39 -0.64
CA GLU A 331 4.29 11.69 -1.35
C GLU A 331 5.69 12.32 -1.31
N GLN A 332 6.32 12.38 -0.13
CA GLN A 332 7.67 12.95 0.01
C GLN A 332 8.68 12.17 -0.85
N PHE A 333 8.58 10.84 -0.88
CA PHE A 333 9.44 10.01 -1.72
C PHE A 333 9.28 10.35 -3.20
N PHE A 334 8.06 10.41 -3.73
CA PHE A 334 7.83 10.77 -5.14
C PHE A 334 8.35 12.18 -5.47
N ASN A 335 8.10 13.16 -4.59
CA ASN A 335 8.62 14.52 -4.76
C ASN A 335 10.16 14.55 -4.78
N ASN A 336 10.81 13.79 -3.90
CA ASN A 336 12.26 13.70 -3.87
C ASN A 336 12.81 12.96 -5.09
N LEU A 337 12.16 11.88 -5.52
CA LEU A 337 12.52 11.18 -6.75
C LEU A 337 12.43 12.10 -7.96
N ARG A 338 11.36 12.88 -8.10
CA ARG A 338 11.19 13.90 -9.14
C ARG A 338 12.35 14.90 -9.13
N LYS A 339 12.72 15.42 -7.95
CA LYS A 339 13.88 16.31 -7.81
C LYS A 339 15.19 15.67 -8.24
N ASP A 340 15.40 14.39 -7.90
CA ASP A 340 16.62 13.68 -8.26
C ASP A 340 16.73 13.44 -9.77
N ILE A 341 15.65 12.97 -10.42
CA ILE A 341 15.72 12.55 -11.83
C ILE A 341 15.33 13.66 -12.81
N GLY A 342 14.70 14.73 -12.34
CA GLY A 342 14.18 15.84 -13.13
C GLY A 342 12.84 15.52 -13.83
N ASP A 343 12.09 16.57 -14.17
CA ASP A 343 10.72 16.46 -14.70
C ASP A 343 10.62 15.61 -15.97
N LYS A 344 11.60 15.70 -16.88
CA LYS A 344 11.64 14.90 -18.11
C LYS A 344 11.70 13.39 -17.82
N ASN A 345 12.57 12.97 -16.90
CA ASN A 345 12.71 11.55 -16.57
C ASN A 345 11.57 11.07 -15.67
N PHE A 346 11.04 11.92 -14.79
CA PHE A 346 9.86 11.62 -13.99
C PHE A 346 8.63 11.39 -14.89
N ASN A 347 8.43 12.27 -15.88
CA ASN A 347 7.42 12.09 -16.91
C ASN A 347 7.59 10.76 -17.66
N ARG A 348 8.82 10.39 -18.05
CA ARG A 348 9.09 9.10 -18.72
C ARG A 348 8.81 7.89 -17.83
N LEU A 349 9.19 7.97 -16.55
CA LEU A 349 8.99 6.89 -15.58
C LEU A 349 7.51 6.55 -15.43
N PHE A 350 6.65 7.56 -15.35
CA PHE A 350 5.21 7.39 -15.13
C PHE A 350 4.33 7.57 -16.38
N MET A 351 4.90 7.89 -17.53
CA MET A 351 4.17 8.21 -18.77
C MET A 351 3.08 9.28 -18.55
N ILE A 352 3.45 10.41 -17.91
CA ILE A 352 2.49 11.47 -17.53
C ILE A 352 1.96 12.24 -18.74
N THR A 353 2.81 12.54 -19.71
CA THR A 353 2.42 13.22 -20.96
C THR A 353 2.75 12.30 -22.13
N PRO A 354 1.99 11.20 -22.33
CA PRO A 354 2.28 10.23 -23.36
C PRO A 354 2.00 10.81 -24.76
N THR A 355 2.64 10.24 -25.77
CA THR A 355 2.28 10.53 -27.16
C THR A 355 0.92 9.90 -27.52
N GLN A 356 0.32 10.34 -28.63
CA GLN A 356 -0.91 9.71 -29.14
C GLN A 356 -0.69 8.22 -29.43
N ALA A 357 0.46 7.84 -29.99
CA ALA A 357 0.80 6.44 -30.26
C ALA A 357 0.86 5.61 -28.96
N GLN A 358 1.50 6.12 -27.91
CA GLN A 358 1.55 5.46 -26.60
C GLN A 358 0.17 5.33 -25.97
N SER A 359 -0.66 6.37 -26.08
CA SER A 359 -2.03 6.37 -25.56
C SER A 359 -2.92 5.37 -26.29
N GLN A 360 -2.79 5.29 -27.62
CA GLN A 360 -3.52 4.31 -28.43
C GLN A 360 -3.08 2.88 -28.14
N ALA A 361 -1.78 2.64 -27.94
CA ALA A 361 -1.26 1.34 -27.56
C ALA A 361 -1.83 0.88 -26.20
N ALA A 362 -1.85 1.77 -25.20
CA ALA A 362 -2.47 1.51 -23.90
C ALA A 362 -3.97 1.19 -24.03
N SER A 363 -4.71 1.99 -24.82
CA SER A 363 -6.13 1.74 -25.11
C SER A 363 -6.34 0.37 -25.75
N ASN A 364 -5.52 0.00 -26.72
CA ASN A 364 -5.61 -1.29 -27.40
C ASN A 364 -5.35 -2.46 -26.44
N ALA A 365 -4.36 -2.33 -25.53
CA ALA A 365 -4.08 -3.34 -24.51
C ALA A 365 -5.29 -3.56 -23.57
N VAL A 366 -5.94 -2.49 -23.13
CA VAL A 366 -7.15 -2.60 -22.29
C VAL A 366 -8.31 -3.24 -23.07
N LYS A 367 -8.48 -2.89 -24.34
CA LYS A 367 -9.48 -3.50 -25.23
C LYS A 367 -9.21 -4.98 -25.47
N SER A 368 -7.94 -5.40 -25.55
CA SER A 368 -7.54 -6.81 -25.69
C SER A 368 -7.61 -7.62 -24.38
N GLY A 369 -8.18 -7.04 -23.31
CA GLY A 369 -8.43 -7.76 -22.07
C GLY A 369 -7.45 -7.47 -20.95
N HIS A 370 -6.50 -6.54 -21.12
CA HIS A 370 -5.70 -6.06 -19.99
C HIS A 370 -6.62 -5.37 -18.97
N ARG A 371 -6.43 -5.66 -17.68
CA ARG A 371 -7.26 -5.16 -16.58
C ARG A 371 -6.37 -4.58 -15.49
N PHE A 372 -6.84 -3.49 -14.89
CA PHE A 372 -6.25 -2.95 -13.68
C PHE A 372 -6.39 -3.95 -12.54
N ARG A 373 -5.29 -4.22 -11.83
CA ARG A 373 -5.29 -5.13 -10.68
C ARG A 373 -5.69 -4.40 -9.40
N PHE A 374 -5.11 -3.23 -9.17
CA PHE A 374 -5.25 -2.46 -7.94
C PHE A 374 -5.66 -0.99 -8.16
N PHE A 375 -5.32 -0.42 -9.32
CA PHE A 375 -5.63 0.97 -9.64
C PHE A 375 -7.14 1.21 -9.69
N THR A 376 -7.55 2.36 -9.16
CA THR A 376 -8.95 2.81 -9.21
C THR A 376 -9.04 4.24 -9.73
N SER A 377 -9.91 4.49 -10.72
CA SER A 377 -10.07 5.83 -11.29
C SER A 377 -10.80 6.80 -10.36
N SER A 378 -11.51 6.31 -9.34
CA SER A 378 -12.39 7.13 -8.51
C SER A 378 -11.75 7.69 -7.24
N LEU A 379 -10.51 7.28 -6.92
CA LEU A 379 -9.81 7.80 -5.75
C LEU A 379 -9.46 9.26 -5.96
N SER A 380 -10.02 10.12 -5.13
CA SER A 380 -9.76 11.56 -5.09
C SER A 380 -9.07 11.94 -3.79
N VAL A 381 -8.01 12.75 -3.89
CA VAL A 381 -7.17 13.12 -2.74
C VAL A 381 -6.81 14.59 -2.82
N SER A 382 -6.91 15.31 -1.70
CA SER A 382 -6.45 16.70 -1.57
C SER A 382 -4.96 16.72 -1.26
N THR A 383 -4.29 17.86 -1.48
CA THR A 383 -2.86 18.02 -1.11
C THR A 383 -2.65 18.61 0.28
N THR A 384 -3.72 19.07 0.93
CA THR A 384 -3.71 19.52 2.33
C THR A 384 -3.19 18.43 3.26
N GLN A 385 -2.38 18.83 4.24
CA GLN A 385 -1.76 17.92 5.24
C GLN A 385 -2.63 17.73 6.49
N ASP A 386 -3.81 18.35 6.54
CA ASP A 386 -4.71 18.27 7.68
C ASP A 386 -5.51 16.95 7.68
N ASN A 387 -6.39 16.79 8.67
CA ASN A 387 -7.24 15.60 8.81
C ASN A 387 -8.14 15.34 7.60
N SER A 388 -8.27 16.28 6.65
CA SER A 388 -9.06 16.07 5.43
C SER A 388 -8.54 14.92 4.58
N LEU A 389 -7.23 14.64 4.58
CA LEU A 389 -6.66 13.50 3.86
C LEU A 389 -7.30 12.17 4.32
N LEU A 390 -7.32 11.94 5.64
CA LEU A 390 -7.89 10.73 6.22
C LEU A 390 -9.40 10.67 6.05
N THR A 391 -10.08 11.81 6.23
CA THR A 391 -11.52 11.91 6.00
C THR A 391 -11.88 11.57 4.56
N ASN A 392 -11.15 12.10 3.57
CA ASN A 392 -11.38 11.85 2.16
C ASN A 392 -11.17 10.38 1.81
N LEU A 393 -10.07 9.79 2.28
CA LEU A 393 -9.72 8.40 2.01
C LEU A 393 -10.73 7.43 2.66
N THR A 394 -11.12 7.68 3.91
CA THR A 394 -12.13 6.88 4.62
C THR A 394 -13.51 7.00 3.97
N ASN A 395 -13.92 8.21 3.58
CA ASN A 395 -15.19 8.44 2.91
C ASN A 395 -15.23 7.77 1.54
N TRP A 396 -14.12 7.81 0.80
CA TRP A 396 -13.99 7.11 -0.48
C TRP A 396 -14.12 5.59 -0.31
N ILE A 397 -13.44 4.99 0.69
CA ILE A 397 -13.57 3.56 1.02
C ILE A 397 -15.02 3.20 1.35
N LYS A 398 -15.68 3.97 2.21
CA LYS A 398 -17.10 3.74 2.57
C LYS A 398 -18.01 3.76 1.34
N LYS A 399 -17.81 4.73 0.43
CA LYS A 399 -18.56 4.80 -0.83
C LYS A 399 -18.32 3.55 -1.69
N ARG A 400 -17.06 3.14 -1.84
CA ARG A 400 -16.66 1.94 -2.61
C ARG A 400 -17.30 0.67 -2.03
N ILE A 401 -17.22 0.47 -0.71
CA ILE A 401 -17.83 -0.67 -0.02
C ILE A 401 -19.35 -0.69 -0.21
N ASN A 402 -20.01 0.46 -0.05
CA ASN A 402 -21.46 0.55 -0.23
C ASN A 402 -21.88 0.22 -1.67
N MET A 403 -21.11 0.67 -2.67
CA MET A 403 -21.34 0.32 -4.07
C MET A 403 -21.22 -1.18 -4.31
N ILE A 404 -20.17 -1.83 -3.78
CA ILE A 404 -19.97 -3.28 -3.89
C ILE A 404 -21.12 -4.03 -3.22
N LYS A 405 -21.50 -3.63 -2.00
CA LYS A 405 -22.64 -4.22 -1.28
C LYS A 405 -23.94 -4.10 -2.07
N ALA A 406 -24.20 -2.95 -2.70
CA ALA A 406 -25.37 -2.77 -3.55
C ALA A 406 -25.37 -3.72 -4.76
N ILE A 407 -24.24 -3.86 -5.44
CA ILE A 407 -24.06 -4.80 -6.57
C ILE A 407 -24.28 -6.25 -6.13
N LEU A 408 -23.65 -6.67 -5.03
CA LEU A 408 -23.76 -8.03 -4.50
C LEU A 408 -25.18 -8.33 -4.01
N SER A 409 -25.82 -7.40 -3.29
CA SER A 409 -27.20 -7.57 -2.82
C SER A 409 -28.20 -7.74 -3.97
N GLY A 410 -28.00 -7.03 -5.08
CA GLY A 410 -28.80 -7.16 -6.30
C GLY A 410 -28.52 -8.44 -7.11
N TRP A 411 -27.38 -9.12 -6.85
CA TRP A 411 -26.97 -10.36 -7.49
C TRP A 411 -27.40 -11.60 -6.68
N PHE A 412 -27.20 -11.59 -5.35
CA PHE A 412 -27.65 -12.66 -4.45
C PHE A 412 -29.17 -12.79 -4.37
N SER A 413 -29.91 -11.72 -4.66
CA SER A 413 -31.36 -11.81 -4.83
C SER A 413 -31.77 -12.59 -6.08
N ARG A 414 -30.85 -12.81 -7.04
CA ARG A 414 -31.12 -13.45 -8.33
C ARG A 414 -30.58 -14.86 -8.46
N HIS A 415 -29.48 -15.23 -7.81
CA HIS A 415 -28.83 -16.53 -8.01
C HIS A 415 -28.50 -17.22 -6.67
N LYS A 416 -29.31 -18.24 -6.32
CA LYS A 416 -29.05 -19.20 -5.22
C LYS A 416 -28.35 -20.42 -5.83
N ASN A 417 -27.18 -20.77 -5.31
CA ASN A 417 -26.27 -21.87 -5.70
C ASN A 417 -25.22 -21.51 -6.76
N SER A 418 -23.98 -21.33 -6.31
CA SER A 418 -22.79 -21.61 -7.13
C SER A 418 -21.59 -21.87 -6.21
N ASP A 419 -20.84 -22.91 -6.56
CA ASP A 419 -19.57 -23.27 -5.93
C ASP A 419 -18.50 -22.19 -6.12
N VAL A 420 -17.62 -22.05 -5.11
CA VAL A 420 -16.58 -21.02 -5.02
C VAL A 420 -15.28 -21.51 -5.70
N PRO A 421 -14.79 -20.87 -6.76
CA PRO A 421 -13.49 -21.20 -7.35
C PRO A 421 -12.33 -20.56 -6.57
N THR A 422 -11.19 -21.24 -6.52
CA THR A 422 -9.93 -20.75 -5.97
C THR A 422 -8.96 -20.36 -7.09
N TYR A 423 -8.21 -19.28 -6.90
CA TYR A 423 -7.17 -18.80 -7.83
C TYR A 423 -5.79 -19.39 -7.50
N ASP A 424 -4.95 -19.65 -8.51
CA ASP A 424 -3.55 -20.08 -8.38
C ASP A 424 -2.63 -18.83 -8.28
N ILE A 425 -1.68 -18.87 -7.34
CA ILE A 425 -0.64 -17.84 -7.15
C ILE A 425 0.13 -17.54 -8.45
N LYS A 426 0.15 -18.46 -9.41
CA LYS A 426 0.74 -18.27 -10.74
C LYS A 426 0.11 -17.15 -11.56
N ASP A 427 -1.13 -16.74 -11.28
CA ASP A 427 -1.80 -15.63 -11.98
C ASP A 427 -1.35 -14.25 -11.47
N LEU A 428 -0.73 -14.19 -10.28
CA LEU A 428 0.03 -13.04 -9.78
C LEU A 428 1.48 -13.05 -10.29
N GLY A 429 1.90 -14.16 -10.92
CA GLY A 429 3.16 -14.31 -11.59
C GLY A 429 3.30 -13.30 -12.73
N TYR A 430 4.44 -12.62 -12.74
CA TYR A 430 4.83 -11.67 -13.75
C TYR A 430 4.94 -12.34 -15.14
N ASP A 431 3.98 -12.12 -16.04
CA ASP A 431 4.19 -12.42 -17.47
C ASP A 431 4.84 -11.20 -18.15
N SER A 432 6.11 -11.37 -18.53
CA SER A 432 6.88 -10.41 -19.34
C SER A 432 6.18 -9.97 -20.64
N LYS A 433 5.14 -10.70 -21.09
CA LYS A 433 4.32 -10.33 -22.25
C LYS A 433 3.41 -9.12 -22.00
N ASP A 434 2.98 -8.86 -20.76
CA ASP A 434 2.12 -7.72 -20.40
C ASP A 434 2.84 -6.36 -20.59
N MET A 435 4.18 -6.38 -20.56
CA MET A 435 5.02 -5.18 -20.67
C MET A 435 5.61 -4.93 -22.05
N LYS A 436 5.43 -5.83 -23.04
CA LYS A 436 5.95 -5.62 -24.41
C LYS A 436 5.40 -4.34 -25.06
N TYR A 437 4.25 -3.86 -24.61
CA TYR A 437 3.59 -2.66 -25.13
C TYR A 437 4.08 -1.34 -24.53
N PHE A 438 4.93 -1.39 -23.48
CA PHE A 438 5.41 -0.22 -22.75
C PHE A 438 6.95 -0.05 -22.81
N ARG A 439 7.60 -0.75 -23.75
CA ARG A 439 9.04 -0.64 -24.05
C ARG A 439 9.37 0.61 -24.83
#